data_AF-E3J6S9-F1
#
_entry.id   AF-E3J6S9-F1
#
_cell.length_a   1.000
_cell.length_b   1.000
_cell.length_c   1.000
_cell.angle_alpha   90.00
_cell.angle_beta   90.00
_cell.angle_gamma   90.00
#
_symmetry.space_group_name_H-M   'P 1'
#
loop_
_entity.id
_entity.type
_entity.pdbx_description
1 polymer ?
#
loop_
_entity_poly.entity_id
_entity_poly.type
_entity_poly.pdbx_seq_one_letter_code
_entity_poly.pdbx_strand_id
1 'polypeptide(L)'
;MLSVSGTQLLVHYSGGGTDSVAFQAGDPTSARLLGASDADSDGHAEVFVQVDQGAAQQVSTLFRYVGGHLRLVTLDGKQATLAYGGSTGYVASWSCRPSSSPNAALATATGPSTGPNVYKLTVTNYQFDGTRLVTLSTRTLAPAGLDTLPIDHDAVSGKAGCGPVLLGQ
;
A
#
# COMPACT_ATOMS: atom_id res chain seq x y z
N MET A 1 13.70 14.09 8.27
CA MET A 1 13.13 13.32 9.39
C MET A 1 11.64 13.10 9.12
N LEU A 2 11.13 11.89 9.35
CA LEU A 2 9.71 11.55 9.20
C LEU A 2 9.18 11.08 10.56
N SER A 3 8.02 11.57 10.99
CA SER A 3 7.36 11.11 12.20
C SER A 3 5.83 11.22 12.10
N VAL A 4 5.15 10.32 12.80
CA VAL A 4 3.67 10.33 12.91
C VAL A 4 3.29 10.82 14.30
N SER A 5 2.36 11.75 14.38
CA SER A 5 1.80 12.28 15.63
C SER A 5 0.27 12.34 15.51
N GLY A 6 -0.43 11.42 16.18
CA GLY A 6 -1.87 11.24 16.01
C GLY A 6 -2.24 11.04 14.54
N THR A 7 -3.01 11.96 13.98
CA THR A 7 -3.48 11.96 12.58
C THR A 7 -2.66 12.86 11.65
N GLN A 8 -1.42 13.20 12.04
CA GLN A 8 -0.51 14.01 11.22
C GLN A 8 0.79 13.26 10.91
N LEU A 9 1.20 13.34 9.65
CA LEU A 9 2.54 12.98 9.22
C LEU A 9 3.37 14.26 9.14
N LEU A 10 4.44 14.31 9.94
CA LEU A 10 5.38 15.41 10.00
C LEU A 10 6.63 15.06 9.21
N VAL A 11 7.07 15.98 8.35
CA VAL A 11 8.28 15.85 7.55
C VAL A 11 9.18 17.04 7.78
N HIS A 12 10.46 16.76 8.02
CA HIS A 12 11.54 17.75 7.95
C HIS A 12 12.47 17.37 6.79
N TYR A 13 12.56 18.24 5.79
CA TYR A 13 13.40 18.02 4.62
C TYR A 13 14.87 18.34 4.91
N SER A 14 15.78 17.64 4.25
CA SER A 14 17.23 17.86 4.39
C SER A 14 17.66 19.25 3.91
N GLY A 15 16.97 19.80 2.91
CA GLY A 15 17.18 21.17 2.42
C GLY A 15 16.55 22.28 3.29
N GLY A 16 15.95 21.92 4.42
CA GLY A 16 15.11 22.82 5.23
C GLY A 16 13.65 22.81 4.79
N GLY A 17 12.79 23.38 5.63
CA GLY A 17 11.34 23.34 5.44
C GLY A 17 10.68 22.11 6.08
N THR A 18 9.38 22.24 6.32
CA THR A 18 8.58 21.22 7.00
C THR A 18 7.20 21.13 6.39
N ASP A 19 6.68 19.91 6.30
CA ASP A 19 5.26 19.67 6.03
C ASP A 19 4.60 18.99 7.23
N SER A 20 3.33 19.33 7.45
CA SER A 20 2.42 18.57 8.30
C SER A 20 1.21 18.20 7.46
N VAL A 21 1.02 16.91 7.23
CA VAL A 21 -0.05 16.40 6.37
C VAL A 21 -1.03 15.61 7.21
N ALA A 22 -2.29 16.05 7.23
CA ALA A 22 -3.36 15.35 7.92
C ALA A 22 -3.80 14.10 7.14
N PHE A 23 -4.17 13.06 7.86
CA PHE A 23 -4.78 11.85 7.32
C PHE A 23 -5.91 11.35 8.24
N GLN A 24 -6.75 10.45 7.72
CA GLN A 24 -7.79 9.78 8.48
C GLN A 24 -7.25 8.48 9.06
N ALA A 25 -7.53 8.25 10.35
CA ALA A 25 -7.19 7.02 11.07
C ALA A 25 -8.43 6.49 11.80
N GLY A 26 -8.59 5.16 11.82
CA GLY A 26 -9.64 4.49 12.60
C GLY A 26 -9.35 4.60 14.09
N ASP A 27 -8.10 4.32 14.47
CA ASP A 27 -7.53 4.59 15.80
C ASP A 27 -6.25 5.44 15.66
N PRO A 28 -6.28 6.73 16.03
CA PRO A 28 -5.11 7.62 15.97
C PRO A 28 -3.91 7.13 16.79
N THR A 29 -4.12 6.31 17.82
CA THR A 29 -3.04 5.78 18.66
C THR A 29 -2.32 4.59 18.01
N SER A 30 -2.97 3.94 17.04
CA SER A 30 -2.39 2.87 16.23
C SER A 30 -1.55 3.36 15.05
N ALA A 31 -1.60 4.68 14.78
CA ALA A 31 -0.97 5.26 13.61
C ALA A 31 0.56 5.24 13.74
N ARG A 32 1.23 4.66 12.74
CA ARG A 32 2.70 4.58 12.73
C ARG A 32 3.28 4.55 11.33
N LEU A 33 4.49 5.08 11.19
CA LEU A 33 5.27 5.01 9.97
C LEU A 33 5.62 3.54 9.67
N LEU A 34 5.27 3.07 8.48
CA LEU A 34 5.67 1.75 7.97
C LEU A 34 6.99 1.82 7.21
N GLY A 35 7.28 2.95 6.57
CA GLY A 35 8.51 3.19 5.85
C GLY A 35 8.27 4.04 4.61
N ALA A 36 9.25 4.02 3.70
CA ALA A 36 9.16 4.73 2.43
C ALA A 36 9.82 3.92 1.32
N SER A 37 9.27 4.01 0.11
CA SER A 37 9.84 3.42 -1.10
C SER A 37 9.47 4.29 -2.29
N ASP A 38 10.41 4.43 -3.23
CA ASP A 38 10.15 4.96 -4.56
C ASP A 38 9.37 3.90 -5.36
N ALA A 39 8.04 4.08 -5.40
CA ALA A 39 7.10 3.09 -5.89
C ALA A 39 6.90 3.17 -7.41
N ASP A 40 7.13 4.33 -8.04
CA ASP A 40 7.03 4.51 -9.49
C ASP A 40 8.36 4.85 -10.17
N SER A 41 9.47 4.80 -9.43
CA SER A 41 10.83 5.05 -9.92
C SER A 41 11.03 6.48 -10.43
N ASP A 42 10.36 7.46 -9.83
CA ASP A 42 10.51 8.88 -10.15
C ASP A 42 11.68 9.56 -9.39
N GLY A 43 12.36 8.83 -8.51
CA GLY A 43 13.47 9.32 -7.68
C GLY A 43 13.04 9.92 -6.34
N HIS A 44 11.74 9.96 -6.04
CA HIS A 44 11.16 10.39 -4.78
C HIS A 44 10.44 9.23 -4.11
N ALA A 45 10.67 9.03 -2.81
CA ALA A 45 10.02 7.95 -2.09
C ALA A 45 8.59 8.33 -1.68
N GLU A 46 7.63 7.46 -1.96
CA GLU A 46 6.34 7.46 -1.29
C GLU A 46 6.50 7.01 0.17
N VAL A 47 5.74 7.64 1.06
CA VAL A 47 5.74 7.33 2.49
C VAL A 47 4.47 6.57 2.85
N PHE A 48 4.61 5.47 3.59
CA PHE A 48 3.50 4.59 3.98
C PHE A 48 3.28 4.66 5.48
N VAL A 49 2.03 4.86 5.90
CA VAL A 49 1.63 4.99 7.31
C VAL A 49 0.49 4.04 7.59
N GLN A 50 0.61 3.20 8.62
CA GLN A 50 -0.54 2.46 9.15
C GLN A 50 -1.50 3.47 9.78
N VAL A 51 -2.78 3.36 9.46
CA VAL A 51 -3.84 4.25 9.93
C VAL A 51 -4.98 3.52 10.63
N ASP A 52 -5.03 2.20 10.51
CA ASP A 52 -6.01 1.38 11.21
C ASP A 52 -5.49 -0.05 11.42
N GLN A 53 -6.07 -0.73 12.40
CA GLN A 53 -5.80 -2.11 12.73
C GLN A 53 -7.06 -2.78 13.30
N GLY A 54 -7.56 -3.77 12.57
CA GLY A 54 -8.58 -4.70 13.03
C GLY A 54 -7.97 -6.01 13.57
N ALA A 55 -8.85 -6.96 13.89
CA ALA A 55 -8.45 -8.25 14.47
C ALA A 55 -7.58 -9.12 13.54
N ALA A 56 -7.77 -9.01 12.23
CA ALA A 56 -7.07 -9.83 11.24
C ALA A 56 -6.42 -9.02 10.11
N GLN A 57 -6.68 -7.71 10.04
CA GLN A 57 -6.22 -6.87 8.95
C GLN A 57 -5.74 -5.53 9.48
N GLN A 58 -4.78 -4.95 8.79
CA GLN A 58 -4.30 -3.61 9.00
C GLN A 58 -4.60 -2.78 7.75
N VAL A 59 -4.66 -1.46 7.93
CA VAL A 59 -4.85 -0.52 6.82
C VAL A 59 -3.74 0.51 6.86
N SER A 60 -3.13 0.75 5.72
CA SER A 60 -2.21 1.86 5.52
C SER A 60 -2.75 2.88 4.53
N THR A 61 -2.34 4.13 4.71
CA THR A 61 -2.39 5.17 3.69
C THR A 61 -0.99 5.42 3.17
N LEU A 62 -0.89 6.20 2.09
CA LEU A 62 0.37 6.62 1.51
C LEU A 62 0.37 8.10 1.14
N PHE A 63 1.57 8.64 1.05
CA PHE A 63 1.85 10.03 0.75
C PHE A 63 2.92 10.12 -0.33
N ARG A 64 2.80 11.11 -1.19
CA ARG A 64 3.73 11.35 -2.29
C ARG A 64 4.29 12.76 -2.23
N TYR A 65 5.56 12.90 -2.62
CA TYR A 65 6.21 14.19 -2.76
C TYR A 65 5.90 14.79 -4.14
N VAL A 66 5.11 15.86 -4.19
CA VAL A 66 4.71 16.52 -5.44
C VAL A 66 4.84 18.02 -5.30
N GLY A 67 5.56 18.66 -6.23
CA GLY A 67 5.68 20.11 -6.29
C GLY A 67 6.32 20.72 -5.04
N GLY A 68 7.31 20.04 -4.45
CA GLY A 68 8.02 20.53 -3.27
C GLY A 68 7.41 20.12 -1.92
N HIS A 69 6.25 19.46 -1.93
CA HIS A 69 5.50 19.13 -0.71
C HIS A 69 5.06 17.68 -0.65
N LEU A 70 4.99 17.14 0.55
CA LEU A 70 4.36 15.86 0.80
C LEU A 70 2.84 16.04 0.78
N ARG A 71 2.13 15.16 0.07
CA ARG A 71 0.69 15.19 -0.11
C ARG A 71 0.10 13.82 0.12
N LEU A 72 -1.07 13.78 0.76
CA LEU A 72 -1.86 12.56 0.91
C LEU A 72 -2.30 12.06 -0.46
N VAL A 73 -2.08 10.77 -0.72
CA VAL A 73 -2.54 10.14 -1.97
C VAL A 73 -4.02 9.81 -1.86
N THR A 74 -4.73 9.99 -2.98
CA THR A 74 -6.16 9.73 -3.07
C THR A 74 -6.48 8.62 -4.07
N LEU A 75 -7.54 7.87 -3.82
CA LEU A 75 -8.17 6.93 -4.74
C LEU A 75 -9.66 7.25 -4.75
N ASP A 76 -10.25 7.40 -5.93
CA ASP A 76 -11.66 7.78 -6.11
C ASP A 76 -12.08 9.02 -5.29
N GLY A 77 -11.19 10.01 -5.21
CA GLY A 77 -11.42 11.26 -4.49
C GLY A 77 -11.37 11.17 -2.95
N LYS A 78 -11.02 10.01 -2.39
CA LYS A 78 -10.86 9.78 -0.95
C LYS A 78 -9.42 9.42 -0.62
N GLN A 79 -9.04 9.46 0.67
CA GLN A 79 -7.77 8.90 1.12
C GLN A 79 -7.58 7.49 0.56
N ALA A 80 -6.47 7.25 -0.12
CA ALA A 80 -6.13 5.92 -0.59
C ALA A 80 -5.86 5.01 0.61
N THR A 81 -6.44 3.81 0.57
CA THR A 81 -6.27 2.82 1.64
C THR A 81 -5.75 1.52 1.05
N LEU A 82 -4.74 0.96 1.69
CA LEU A 82 -4.08 -0.27 1.31
C LEU A 82 -4.24 -1.24 2.48
N ALA A 83 -5.17 -2.18 2.34
CA ALA A 83 -5.41 -3.22 3.34
C ALA A 83 -4.37 -4.33 3.22
N TYR A 84 -3.91 -4.85 4.35
CA TYR A 84 -2.99 -5.99 4.40
C TYR A 84 -3.28 -6.90 5.60
N GLY A 85 -2.77 -8.12 5.57
CA GLY A 85 -3.07 -9.15 6.55
C GLY A 85 -4.28 -10.00 6.14
N GLY A 86 -4.70 -10.91 7.01
CA GLY A 86 -5.82 -11.77 6.73
C GLY A 86 -6.15 -12.74 7.86
N SER A 87 -7.18 -13.53 7.58
CA SER A 87 -7.64 -14.67 8.37
C SER A 87 -7.75 -15.90 7.49
N THR A 88 -8.20 -17.01 8.07
CA THR A 88 -8.56 -18.21 7.31
C THR A 88 -9.64 -17.96 6.26
N GLY A 89 -10.50 -16.94 6.44
CA GLY A 89 -11.62 -16.64 5.54
C GLY A 89 -11.33 -15.58 4.47
N TYR A 90 -10.29 -14.76 4.63
CA TYR A 90 -10.03 -13.63 3.74
C TYR A 90 -8.58 -13.14 3.86
N VAL A 91 -8.00 -12.68 2.76
CA VAL A 91 -6.67 -12.07 2.74
C VAL A 91 -6.68 -10.75 1.96
N ALA A 92 -5.78 -9.85 2.36
CA ALA A 92 -5.46 -8.64 1.65
C ALA A 92 -3.94 -8.42 1.67
N SER A 93 -3.41 -7.84 0.59
CA SER A 93 -2.03 -7.39 0.52
C SER A 93 -1.87 -6.28 -0.51
N TRP A 94 -0.71 -5.63 -0.45
CA TRP A 94 -0.30 -4.62 -1.41
C TRP A 94 1.22 -4.61 -1.59
N SER A 95 1.67 -4.02 -2.68
CA SER A 95 3.06 -4.07 -3.11
C SER A 95 3.45 -2.97 -4.07
N CYS A 96 4.74 -2.67 -4.15
CA CYS A 96 5.32 -1.71 -5.08
C CYS A 96 5.98 -2.40 -6.27
N ARG A 97 5.90 -1.77 -7.44
CA ARG A 97 6.57 -2.20 -8.69
C ARG A 97 6.31 -3.67 -9.03
N PRO A 98 5.04 -4.09 -9.14
CA PRO A 98 4.68 -5.47 -9.45
C PRO A 98 5.30 -5.93 -10.78
N SER A 99 6.09 -7.02 -10.79
CA SER A 99 6.71 -7.49 -12.05
C SER A 99 5.71 -7.88 -13.15
N SER A 100 4.48 -8.23 -12.78
CA SER A 100 3.40 -8.58 -13.72
C SER A 100 2.80 -7.37 -14.44
N SER A 101 3.17 -6.16 -14.01
CA SER A 101 2.73 -4.91 -14.60
C SER A 101 3.84 -3.86 -14.50
N PRO A 102 4.80 -3.85 -15.44
CA PRO A 102 5.96 -2.95 -15.38
C PRO A 102 5.63 -1.46 -15.30
N ASN A 103 4.44 -1.06 -15.74
CA ASN A 103 3.96 0.32 -15.70
C ASN A 103 3.21 0.67 -14.41
N ALA A 104 2.97 -0.29 -13.53
CA ALA A 104 2.26 -0.06 -12.27
C ALA A 104 3.23 0.34 -11.17
N ALA A 105 2.84 1.36 -10.42
CA ALA A 105 3.54 1.79 -9.22
C ALA A 105 3.20 0.87 -8.04
N LEU A 106 1.91 0.51 -7.93
CA LEU A 106 1.37 -0.27 -6.84
C LEU A 106 0.45 -1.37 -7.36
N ALA A 107 0.33 -2.45 -6.59
CA ALA A 107 -0.71 -3.43 -6.76
C ALA A 107 -1.34 -3.78 -5.42
N THR A 108 -2.65 -4.03 -5.42
CA THR A 108 -3.38 -4.65 -4.30
C THR A 108 -3.87 -6.02 -4.72
N ALA A 109 -3.91 -6.96 -3.77
CA ALA A 109 -4.47 -8.29 -3.97
C ALA A 109 -5.37 -8.64 -2.79
N THR A 110 -6.66 -8.87 -3.03
CA THR A 110 -7.61 -9.17 -1.95
C THR A 110 -8.59 -10.26 -2.36
N GLY A 111 -9.04 -11.07 -1.41
CA GLY A 111 -10.01 -12.09 -1.75
C GLY A 111 -10.41 -13.07 -0.64
N PRO A 112 -11.58 -13.70 -0.79
CA PRO A 112 -12.06 -14.71 0.15
C PRO A 112 -11.33 -16.04 -0.01
N SER A 113 -11.34 -16.81 1.07
CA SER A 113 -11.04 -18.24 1.02
C SER A 113 -12.15 -19.00 0.29
N THR A 114 -11.74 -19.99 -0.50
CA THR A 114 -12.64 -20.97 -1.16
C THR A 114 -12.41 -22.38 -0.62
N GLY A 115 -11.52 -22.53 0.35
CA GLY A 115 -11.10 -23.78 0.99
C GLY A 115 -9.91 -23.54 1.91
N PRO A 116 -9.52 -24.52 2.75
CA PRO A 116 -8.36 -24.37 3.64
C PRO A 116 -7.11 -23.92 2.88
N ASN A 117 -6.60 -22.74 3.20
CA ASN A 117 -5.44 -22.11 2.54
C ASN A 117 -5.57 -21.84 1.02
N VAL A 118 -6.79 -21.87 0.47
CA VAL A 118 -7.05 -21.61 -0.96
C VAL A 118 -7.85 -20.34 -1.11
N TYR A 119 -7.36 -19.40 -1.91
CA TYR A 119 -7.95 -18.06 -2.05
C TYR A 119 -8.21 -17.71 -3.51
N LYS A 120 -9.32 -17.02 -3.74
CA LYS A 120 -9.64 -16.40 -5.03
C LYS A 120 -9.39 -14.91 -4.92
N LEU A 121 -8.31 -14.42 -5.55
CA LEU A 121 -7.87 -13.03 -5.40
C LEU A 121 -8.32 -12.14 -6.56
N THR A 122 -8.71 -10.92 -6.24
CA THR A 122 -8.79 -9.80 -7.16
C THR A 122 -7.50 -8.99 -7.02
N VAL A 123 -6.76 -8.85 -8.12
CA VAL A 123 -5.55 -8.03 -8.20
C VAL A 123 -5.86 -6.75 -8.95
N THR A 124 -5.56 -5.61 -8.35
CA THR A 124 -5.67 -4.29 -9.00
C THR A 124 -4.32 -3.62 -9.04
N ASN A 125 -3.87 -3.25 -10.24
CA ASN A 125 -2.66 -2.47 -10.47
C ASN A 125 -3.01 -1.00 -10.60
N TYR A 126 -2.18 -0.13 -10.03
CA TYR A 126 -2.36 1.31 -10.01
C TYR A 126 -1.11 2.01 -10.51
N GLN A 127 -1.31 3.17 -11.12
CA GLN A 127 -0.27 4.18 -11.35
C GLN A 127 -0.63 5.44 -10.60
N PHE A 128 0.36 6.31 -10.40
CA PHE A 128 0.09 7.66 -9.92
C PHE A 128 -0.18 8.63 -11.07
N ASP A 129 -1.16 9.51 -10.87
CA ASP A 129 -1.40 10.74 -11.60
C ASP A 129 -1.32 11.90 -10.60
N GLY A 130 -0.12 12.47 -10.47
CA GLY A 130 0.22 13.38 -9.37
C GLY A 130 -0.03 12.73 -8.01
N THR A 131 -1.02 13.24 -7.27
CA THR A 131 -1.42 12.72 -5.94
C THR A 131 -2.62 11.77 -5.99
N ARG A 132 -3.00 11.31 -7.18
CA ARG A 132 -4.11 10.35 -7.38
C ARG A 132 -3.55 8.99 -7.75
N LEU A 133 -4.06 7.94 -7.12
CA LEU A 133 -3.96 6.60 -7.65
C LEU A 133 -5.05 6.40 -8.68
N VAL A 134 -4.67 5.95 -9.87
CA VAL A 134 -5.59 5.61 -10.94
C VAL A 134 -5.39 4.14 -11.30
N THR A 135 -6.52 3.44 -11.44
CA THR A 135 -6.52 2.02 -11.78
C THR A 135 -6.00 1.81 -13.20
N LEU A 136 -4.96 1.00 -13.33
CA LEU A 136 -4.43 0.54 -14.61
C LEU A 136 -5.18 -0.70 -15.12
N SER A 137 -5.34 -1.68 -14.24
CA SER A 137 -5.95 -2.96 -14.59
C SER A 137 -6.48 -3.65 -13.35
N THR A 138 -7.57 -4.40 -13.51
CA THR A 138 -8.08 -5.31 -12.49
C THR A 138 -8.24 -6.69 -13.11
N ARG A 139 -7.80 -7.74 -12.40
CA ARG A 139 -7.98 -9.14 -12.81
C ARG A 139 -8.31 -10.02 -11.63
N THR A 140 -9.00 -11.12 -11.90
CA THR A 140 -9.27 -12.16 -10.90
C THR A 140 -8.37 -13.36 -11.16
N LEU A 141 -7.70 -13.86 -10.15
CA LEU A 141 -6.92 -15.10 -10.21
C LEU A 141 -7.84 -16.30 -9.93
N ALA A 142 -7.52 -17.44 -10.53
CA ALA A 142 -8.16 -18.70 -10.18
C ALA A 142 -7.86 -19.05 -8.70
N PRO A 143 -8.75 -19.80 -8.02
CA PRO A 143 -8.48 -20.28 -6.68
C PRO A 143 -7.17 -21.07 -6.64
N ALA A 144 -6.27 -20.67 -5.77
CA ALA A 144 -4.97 -21.30 -5.63
C ALA A 144 -4.49 -21.25 -4.18
N GLY A 145 -3.60 -22.17 -3.82
CA GLY A 145 -2.94 -22.18 -2.51
C GLY A 145 -2.13 -20.90 -2.34
N LEU A 146 -2.04 -20.39 -1.11
CA LEU A 146 -1.29 -19.16 -0.80
C LEU A 146 0.18 -19.21 -1.26
N ASP A 147 0.76 -20.41 -1.27
CA ASP A 147 2.11 -20.75 -1.73
C ASP A 147 2.26 -20.83 -3.26
N THR A 148 1.15 -20.92 -4.00
CA THR A 148 1.10 -21.04 -5.47
C THR A 148 0.59 -19.80 -6.18
N LEU A 149 -0.07 -18.89 -5.45
CA LEU A 149 -0.33 -17.53 -5.90
C LEU A 149 1.01 -16.83 -6.15
N PRO A 150 1.08 -15.80 -7.02
CA PRO A 150 2.32 -15.10 -7.36
C PRO A 150 3.19 -14.92 -6.12
N ILE A 151 4.31 -15.67 -6.09
CA ILE A 151 5.06 -15.96 -4.86
C ILE A 151 5.99 -14.80 -4.59
N ASP A 152 5.40 -13.66 -4.27
CA ASP A 152 6.06 -12.72 -3.41
C ASP A 152 5.92 -13.28 -2.01
N HIS A 153 6.89 -14.09 -1.60
CA HIS A 153 6.89 -14.81 -0.32
C HIS A 153 6.91 -13.87 0.91
N ASP A 154 6.79 -12.55 0.71
CA ASP A 154 6.55 -11.53 1.72
C ASP A 154 5.09 -11.00 1.73
N ALA A 155 4.23 -11.44 0.78
CA ALA A 155 3.08 -10.69 0.26
C ALA A 155 1.69 -11.15 0.71
N VAL A 156 1.58 -11.70 1.91
CA VAL A 156 0.28 -11.77 2.61
C VAL A 156 0.30 -10.90 3.86
N SER A 157 1.49 -10.64 4.42
CA SER A 157 1.69 -9.85 5.64
C SER A 157 2.44 -8.53 5.45
N GLY A 158 2.99 -8.24 4.27
CA GLY A 158 3.63 -6.97 3.93
C GLY A 158 4.99 -6.77 4.61
N LYS A 159 6.02 -6.43 3.84
CA LYS A 159 7.25 -5.84 4.40
C LYS A 159 7.00 -4.38 4.79
N ALA A 160 7.64 -3.93 5.85
CA ALA A 160 7.70 -2.52 6.22
C ALA A 160 8.27 -1.69 5.05
N GLY A 161 7.53 -0.67 4.61
CA GLY A 161 8.02 0.35 3.67
C GLY A 161 7.70 0.17 2.19
N CYS A 162 6.96 -0.86 1.77
CA CYS A 162 6.70 -1.19 0.35
C CYS A 162 7.98 -1.65 -0.40
N GLY A 163 8.50 -2.84 -0.07
CA GLY A 163 9.61 -3.42 -0.83
C GLY A 163 9.28 -3.64 -2.32
N PRO A 164 10.27 -3.83 -3.22
CA PRO A 164 10.02 -4.32 -4.57
C PRO A 164 9.40 -5.72 -4.48
N VAL A 165 8.33 -5.94 -5.24
CA VAL A 165 7.58 -7.19 -5.24
C VAL A 165 7.44 -7.68 -6.68
N LEU A 166 8.00 -8.85 -6.94
CA LEU A 166 7.92 -9.54 -8.20
C LEU A 166 6.57 -10.27 -8.31
N LEU A 167 5.47 -9.54 -8.51
CA LEU A 167 4.19 -10.16 -8.87
C LEU A 167 4.43 -10.95 -10.17
N GLY A 168 4.49 -12.29 -10.12
CA GLY A 168 4.93 -13.14 -11.23
C GLY A 168 4.24 -12.87 -12.58
N GLN A 169 4.99 -13.14 -13.65
CA GLN A 169 4.67 -12.95 -15.07
C GLN A 169 3.28 -13.40 -15.50
#